data_AF-A0A482WKQ6-F1
#
_entry.id   AF-A0A482WKQ6-F1
#
_cell.length_a   1.000
_cell.length_b   1.000
_cell.length_c   1.000
_cell.angle_alpha   90.00
_cell.angle_beta   90.00
_cell.angle_gamma   90.00
#
_symmetry.space_group_name_H-M   'P 1'
#
loop_
_entity.id
_entity.type
_entity.pdbx_description
1 polymer ?
#
loop_
_entity_poly.entity_id
_entity_poly.type
_entity_poly.pdbx_seq_one_letter_code
_entity_poly.pdbx_strand_id
1 'polypeptide(L)'
;MNSAELYENRNSSQFNDSASVLNQFKSKLQWQDNETIMDVGCGPGNVTAKLLQPLVPNDARIVSFTWESKSHYTVYLELVGY
;
A
#
# COMPACT_ATOMS: atom_id res chain seq x y z
N MET A 1 5.29 5.10 21.66
CA MET A 1 6.08 6.12 20.91
C MET A 1 7.54 5.71 20.99
N ASN A 2 8.37 5.62 19.95
CA ASN A 2 8.45 6.29 18.65
C ASN A 2 9.08 5.28 17.65
N SER A 3 8.28 4.62 16.83
CA SER A 3 8.77 3.59 15.88
C SER A 3 8.33 3.84 14.43
N ALA A 4 7.23 4.55 14.20
CA ALA A 4 6.77 4.90 12.86
C ALA A 4 7.80 5.77 12.10
N GLU A 5 8.42 6.72 12.80
CA GLU A 5 9.41 7.66 12.26
C GLU A 5 10.71 6.94 11.79
N LEU A 6 11.07 5.84 12.45
CA LEU A 6 12.23 5.02 12.08
C LEU A 6 11.99 4.16 10.82
N TYR A 7 10.73 3.78 10.55
CA TYR A 7 10.38 3.03 9.32
C TYR A 7 10.26 3.96 8.11
N GLU A 8 9.74 5.17 8.27
CA GLU A 8 9.76 6.17 7.18
C GLU A 8 11.18 6.47 6.69
N ASN A 9 12.15 6.51 7.61
CA ASN A 9 13.53 6.88 7.31
C ASN A 9 14.40 5.73 6.78
N ARG A 10 13.98 4.45 6.92
CA ARG A 10 14.69 3.28 6.39
C ARG A 10 14.05 2.64 5.16
N ASN A 11 12.83 3.03 4.80
CA ASN A 11 12.08 2.42 3.70
C ASN A 11 12.48 2.93 2.30
N SER A 12 13.53 3.75 2.16
CA SER A 12 13.91 4.29 0.85
C SER A 12 14.22 3.20 -0.17
N SER A 13 14.87 2.10 0.23
CA SER A 13 15.11 0.97 -0.68
C SER A 13 13.82 0.29 -1.09
N GLN A 14 12.98 -0.12 -0.12
CA GLN A 14 11.70 -0.80 -0.41
C GLN A 14 10.78 0.07 -1.26
N PHE A 15 10.79 1.38 -1.00
CA PHE A 15 10.04 2.36 -1.77
C PHE A 15 10.57 2.46 -3.21
N ASN A 16 11.88 2.60 -3.38
CA ASN A 16 12.51 2.71 -4.70
C ASN A 16 12.36 1.42 -5.52
N ASP A 17 12.52 0.26 -4.88
CA ASP A 17 12.35 -1.05 -5.50
C ASP A 17 10.89 -1.23 -5.96
N SER A 18 9.93 -0.89 -5.08
CA SER A 18 8.51 -0.92 -5.42
C SER A 18 8.17 0.05 -6.56
N ALA A 19 8.74 1.26 -6.56
CA ALA A 19 8.56 2.24 -7.62
C ALA A 19 9.14 1.74 -8.96
N SER A 20 10.28 1.05 -8.93
CA SER A 20 10.92 0.46 -10.12
C SER A 20 10.03 -0.62 -10.73
N VAL A 21 9.55 -1.56 -9.91
CA VAL A 21 8.62 -2.62 -10.34
C VAL A 21 7.33 -1.99 -10.86
N LEU A 22 6.72 -1.08 -10.12
CA LEU A 22 5.47 -0.44 -10.54
C LEU A 22 5.65 0.31 -11.86
N ASN A 23 6.76 0.99 -12.08
CA ASN A 23 7.06 1.64 -13.37
C ASN A 23 7.20 0.65 -14.53
N GLN A 24 7.74 -0.54 -14.28
CA GLN A 24 7.88 -1.60 -15.28
C GLN A 24 6.52 -2.19 -15.68
N PHE A 25 5.57 -2.29 -14.75
CA PHE A 25 4.31 -3.00 -14.94
C PHE A 25 3.08 -2.08 -15.10
N LYS A 26 3.16 -0.79 -14.76
CA LYS A 26 2.00 0.12 -14.78
C LYS A 26 1.29 0.18 -16.13
N SER A 27 2.01 0.06 -17.25
CA SER A 27 1.42 0.07 -18.59
C SER A 27 0.61 -1.19 -18.91
N LYS A 28 0.79 -2.26 -18.13
CA LYS A 28 0.06 -3.52 -18.24
C LYS A 28 -1.15 -3.58 -17.30
N LEU A 29 -1.23 -2.68 -16.33
CA LEU A 29 -2.38 -2.56 -15.43
C LEU A 29 -3.48 -1.81 -16.18
N GLN A 30 -4.49 -2.54 -16.66
CA GLN A 30 -5.64 -1.98 -17.35
C GLN A 30 -6.81 -1.82 -16.37
N TRP A 31 -6.81 -0.71 -15.65
CA TRP A 31 -7.84 -0.41 -14.68
C TRP A 31 -9.23 -0.26 -15.30
N GLN A 32 -10.24 -0.75 -14.60
CA GLN A 32 -11.66 -0.54 -14.83
C GLN A 32 -12.27 0.32 -13.72
N ASP A 33 -13.45 0.85 -13.98
CA ASP A 33 -14.23 1.56 -12.96
C ASP A 33 -14.62 0.62 -11.80
N ASN A 34 -14.70 1.15 -10.59
CA ASN A 34 -15.08 0.45 -9.35
C ASN A 34 -14.25 -0.80 -9.01
N GLU A 35 -12.96 -0.81 -9.33
CA GLU A 35 -12.09 -1.92 -9.01
C GLU A 35 -11.87 -2.11 -7.50
N THR A 36 -11.72 -3.38 -7.07
CA THR A 36 -11.25 -3.70 -5.72
C THR A 36 -9.84 -4.26 -5.80
N ILE A 37 -8.91 -3.58 -5.15
CA ILE A 37 -7.47 -3.87 -5.17
C ILE A 37 -7.08 -4.40 -3.80
N MET A 38 -6.40 -5.55 -3.76
CA MET A 38 -5.89 -6.13 -2.52
C MET A 38 -4.38 -5.89 -2.42
N ASP A 39 -3.95 -5.24 -1.33
CA ASP A 39 -2.55 -4.98 -1.04
C ASP A 39 -2.10 -5.82 0.15
N VAL A 40 -1.21 -6.78 -0.08
CA VAL A 40 -0.74 -7.75 0.92
C VAL A 40 0.69 -7.42 1.33
N GLY A 41 0.90 -7.23 2.62
CA GLY A 41 2.19 -6.80 3.16
C GLY A 41 2.41 -5.29 3.06
N CYS A 42 1.33 -4.50 3.15
CA CYS A 42 1.34 -3.04 3.00
C CYS A 42 2.23 -2.31 4.04
N GLY A 43 2.59 -2.99 5.13
CA GLY A 43 3.34 -2.40 6.24
C GLY A 43 2.61 -1.15 6.76
N PRO A 44 3.30 -0.01 6.92
CA PRO A 44 2.67 1.25 7.34
C PRO A 44 1.88 1.96 6.22
N GLY A 45 1.80 1.39 5.01
CA GLY A 45 1.01 1.93 3.90
C GLY A 45 1.67 3.04 3.07
N ASN A 46 2.94 3.40 3.35
CA ASN A 46 3.62 4.50 2.66
C ASN A 46 3.80 4.26 1.14
N VAL A 47 4.12 3.02 0.75
CA VAL A 47 4.24 2.60 -0.65
C VAL A 47 2.89 2.67 -1.34
N THR A 48 1.86 2.12 -0.70
CA THR A 48 0.48 2.09 -1.20
C THR A 48 -0.04 3.51 -1.45
N ALA A 49 0.10 4.41 -0.47
CA ALA A 49 -0.41 5.77 -0.56
C ALA A 49 0.33 6.65 -1.57
N LYS A 50 1.67 6.52 -1.67
CA LYS A 50 2.48 7.42 -2.51
C LYS A 50 2.76 6.89 -3.91
N LEU A 51 2.68 5.58 -4.13
CA LEU A 51 2.99 4.95 -5.42
C LEU A 51 1.77 4.32 -6.10
N LEU A 52 0.96 3.55 -5.37
CA LEU A 52 -0.17 2.82 -5.96
C LEU A 52 -1.42 3.70 -6.10
N GLN A 53 -1.85 4.37 -5.02
CA GLN A 53 -3.05 5.23 -5.02
C GLN A 53 -3.09 6.27 -6.16
N PRO A 54 -1.99 6.95 -6.53
CA PRO A 54 -2.03 7.92 -7.62
C PRO A 54 -2.23 7.32 -9.02
N LEU A 55 -2.11 5.98 -9.17
CA LEU A 55 -2.22 5.30 -10.45
C LEU A 55 -3.55 4.59 -10.65
N VAL A 56 -4.35 4.41 -9.60
CA VAL A 56 -5.62 3.69 -9.64
C VAL A 56 -6.78 4.66 -9.91
N PRO A 57 -7.93 4.18 -10.42
CA PRO A 57 -9.12 5.00 -10.56
C PRO A 57 -9.57 5.62 -9.23
N ASN A 58 -10.19 6.80 -9.30
CA ASN A 58 -10.66 7.52 -8.10
C ASN A 58 -11.77 6.76 -7.35
N ASP A 59 -12.50 5.89 -8.04
CA ASP A 59 -13.57 5.05 -7.49
C ASP A 59 -13.09 3.64 -7.11
N ALA A 60 -11.78 3.39 -7.21
CA ALA A 60 -11.20 2.12 -6.80
C ALA A 60 -11.13 2.01 -5.27
N ARG A 61 -11.44 0.81 -4.75
CA ARG A 61 -11.33 0.48 -3.33
C ARG A 61 -10.06 -0.35 -3.08
N ILE A 62 -9.15 0.17 -2.28
CA ILE A 62 -7.96 -0.56 -1.84
C ILE A 62 -8.24 -1.21 -0.47
N VAL A 63 -7.99 -2.51 -0.39
CA VAL A 63 -8.07 -3.31 0.83
C VAL A 63 -6.65 -3.75 1.18
N SER A 64 -6.08 -3.15 2.22
CA SER A 64 -4.72 -3.43 2.67
C SER A 64 -4.70 -4.42 3.83
N PHE A 65 -3.77 -5.37 3.77
CA PHE A 65 -3.56 -6.39 4.79
C PHE A 65 -2.09 -6.46 5.18
N THR A 66 -1.80 -6.39 6.48
CA THR A 66 -0.46 -6.62 7.02
C THR A 66 -0.53 -7.46 8.29
N TRP A 67 0.56 -8.17 8.59
CA TRP A 67 0.68 -8.93 9.83
C TRP A 67 1.38 -8.07 10.87
N GLU A 68 0.70 -7.72 11.97
CA GLU A 68 1.35 -7.07 13.12
C GLU A 68 1.60 -8.11 14.21
N SER A 69 2.87 -8.38 14.53
CA SER A 69 3.23 -9.20 15.69
C SER A 69 3.16 -8.39 16.99
N LYS A 70 1.93 -8.08 17.42
CA LYS A 70 1.68 -7.76 18.83
C LYS A 70 0.74 -8.81 19.38
N SER A 71 1.02 -9.25 20.59
CA SER A 71 0.57 -10.51 21.19
C SER A 71 -0.95 -10.72 21.35
N HIS A 72 -1.83 -10.01 20.66
CA HIS A 72 -3.28 -10.25 20.63
C HIS A 72 -3.79 -9.97 19.20
N TYR A 73 -4.40 -10.99 18.57
CA TYR A 73 -4.93 -10.94 17.22
C TYR A 73 -5.87 -9.74 17.01
N THR A 74 -5.44 -8.73 16.27
CA THR A 74 -6.30 -7.65 15.77
C THR A 74 -6.01 -7.48 14.28
N VAL A 75 -7.01 -7.77 13.45
CA VAL A 75 -6.96 -7.53 12.00
C VAL A 75 -7.50 -6.13 11.76
N TYR A 76 -6.68 -5.23 11.23
CA TYR A 76 -7.13 -3.92 10.78
C TYR A 76 -7.52 -4.00 9.31
N LEU A 77 -8.83 -3.88 9.04
CA LEU A 77 -9.37 -3.56 7.72
C LEU A 77 -9.48 -2.04 7.64
N GLU A 78 -8.47 -1.39 7.08
CA GLU A 78 -8.53 0.05 6.83
C GLU A 78 -9.12 0.27 5.44
N LEU A 79 -10.42 0.59 5.40
CA LEU A 79 -11.09 1.07 4.19
C LEU A 79 -10.69 2.52 3.99
N VAL A 80 -9.76 2.78 3.07
CA VAL A 80 -9.53 4.14 2.58
C VAL A 80 -10.66 4.47 1.61
N GLY A 81 -11.74 5.04 2.16
CA GLY A 81 -12.88 5.55 1.38
C GLY A 81 -12.81 7.07 1.28
N TYR A 82 -13.04 7.58 0.08
CA TYR A 82 -13.46 8.96 -0.17
C TYR A 82 -14.86 8.94 -0.78
#